data_AF-F9CU60-F1
#
_entry.id   AF-F9CU60-F1
#
_cell.length_a   1.000
_cell.length_b   1.000
_cell.length_c   1.000
_cell.angle_alpha   90.00
_cell.angle_beta   90.00
_cell.angle_gamma   90.00
#
_symmetry.space_group_name_H-M   'P 1'
#
loop_
_entity.id
_entity.type
_entity.pdbx_description
1 polymer ?
#
loop_
_entity_poly.entity_id
_entity_poly.type
_entity_poly.pdbx_seq_one_letter_code
_entity_poly.pdbx_strand_id
1 'polypeptide(L)'
;MPSIKEQGAVYGNLSAYKQYTRPTAHRIFGQYSYQNRKGPKHHENVQRLLEILAVNGRLTTWGMAKTHLSDSSNIRTQEKDYRRLLVGRMARGKHTMGLLDVGLVVKDGKNIQKAPSDLYRLSLHGILYCLDVMNLSEKDIEKMAEKYSDVLPQIFGKWNYVKSIIGNDTDRLKTLASGMFMDNIQISNITALPIYELMTYINVKYQNNFEQINEEDLANQISYWFYTNLLISSKKSNNYTKQWKKLLDNDPELKKWYYKFVDEAISFYTNRFKQIKKLKS
;
A
#
# COMPACT_ATOMS: atom_id res chain seq x y z
N MET A 1 11.01 -14.13 3.31
CA MET A 1 11.21 -12.71 3.68
C MET A 1 12.04 -12.65 4.95
N PRO A 2 12.81 -11.57 5.20
CA PRO A 2 13.44 -11.32 6.50
C PRO A 2 12.39 -11.08 7.60
N SER A 3 12.75 -11.36 8.85
CA SER A 3 11.85 -11.16 9.99
C SER A 3 11.56 -9.67 10.25
N ILE A 4 10.47 -9.35 10.95
CA ILE A 4 10.04 -7.96 11.22
C ILE A 4 11.15 -7.15 11.94
N LYS A 5 11.94 -7.79 12.82
CA LYS A 5 13.10 -7.16 13.47
C LYS A 5 14.25 -6.84 12.51
N GLU A 6 14.43 -7.64 11.46
CA GLU A 6 15.45 -7.43 10.43
C GLU A 6 14.99 -6.44 9.34
N GLN A 7 13.69 -6.40 9.05
CA GLN A 7 13.08 -5.41 8.16
C GLN A 7 13.25 -3.96 8.66
N GLY A 8 13.39 -3.78 9.98
CA GLY A 8 13.63 -2.47 10.59
C GLY A 8 12.41 -1.54 10.59
N ALA A 9 11.22 -2.07 10.29
CA ALA A 9 9.95 -1.35 10.35
C ALA A 9 8.85 -2.31 10.84
N VAL A 10 7.91 -1.78 11.62
CA VAL A 10 6.66 -2.44 12.02
C VAL A 10 5.51 -1.68 11.38
N TYR A 11 4.55 -2.39 10.81
CA TYR A 11 3.34 -1.83 10.23
C TYR A 11 2.13 -2.56 10.83
N GLY A 12 1.09 -1.79 11.11
CA GLY A 12 -0.24 -2.28 11.48
C GLY A 12 -1.16 -2.40 10.28
N ASN A 13 -2.42 -2.74 10.52
CA ASN A 13 -3.47 -2.83 9.50
C ASN A 13 -3.83 -1.46 8.86
N LEU A 14 -4.71 -1.46 7.85
CA LEU A 14 -5.17 -0.25 7.16
C LEU A 14 -5.80 0.83 8.09
N SER A 15 -6.36 0.45 9.23
CA SER A 15 -6.86 1.43 10.22
C SER A 15 -5.70 2.16 10.90
N ALA A 16 -4.64 1.44 11.26
CA ALA A 16 -3.43 2.04 11.81
C ALA A 16 -2.63 2.85 10.76
N TYR A 17 -2.59 2.41 9.50
CA TYR A 17 -2.09 3.23 8.39
C TYR A 17 -2.81 4.57 8.35
N LYS A 18 -4.15 4.54 8.35
CA LYS A 18 -5.00 5.73 8.24
C LYS A 18 -4.88 6.66 9.45
N GLN A 19 -4.81 6.11 10.66
CA GLN A 19 -4.83 6.89 11.90
C GLN A 19 -3.45 7.40 12.33
N TYR A 20 -2.36 6.69 12.03
CA TYR A 20 -1.02 7.00 12.53
C TYR A 20 0.01 7.19 11.41
N THR A 21 0.21 6.19 10.54
CA THR A 21 1.29 6.23 9.53
C THR A 21 1.08 7.36 8.53
N ARG A 22 -0.10 7.46 7.91
CA ARG A 22 -0.41 8.48 6.90
C ARG A 22 -0.36 9.91 7.47
N PRO A 23 -1.02 10.25 8.61
CA PRO A 23 -0.89 11.57 9.20
C PRO A 23 0.56 11.92 9.62
N THR A 24 1.32 10.93 10.09
CA THR A 24 2.75 11.13 10.44
C THR A 24 3.60 11.39 9.20
N ALA A 25 3.43 10.59 8.14
CA ALA A 25 4.11 10.77 6.87
C ALA A 25 3.75 12.12 6.22
N HIS A 26 2.46 12.48 6.17
CA HIS A 26 1.98 13.79 5.68
C HIS A 26 2.62 14.96 6.43
N ARG A 27 2.78 14.84 7.76
CA ARG A 27 3.36 15.87 8.63
C ARG A 27 4.88 16.02 8.48
N ILE A 28 5.63 14.94 8.26
CA ILE A 28 7.11 14.95 8.23
C ILE A 28 7.67 15.03 6.79
N PHE A 29 6.97 14.45 5.81
CA PHE A 29 7.41 14.29 4.42
C PHE A 29 6.49 14.99 3.40
N GLY A 30 5.37 15.57 3.86
CA GLY A 30 4.43 16.37 3.07
C GLY A 30 3.18 15.61 2.61
N GLN A 31 2.08 16.34 2.48
CA GLN A 31 0.79 15.85 1.97
C GLN A 31 0.54 16.14 0.48
N TYR A 32 1.53 16.73 -0.21
CA TYR A 32 1.47 17.08 -1.64
C TYR A 32 2.79 16.77 -2.33
N SER A 33 2.72 16.36 -3.61
CA SER A 33 3.88 16.20 -4.49
C SER A 33 4.71 17.49 -4.59
N TYR A 34 6.03 17.35 -4.43
CA TYR A 34 7.01 18.43 -4.60
C TYR A 34 6.97 19.05 -6.01
N GLN A 35 6.49 18.28 -7.00
CA GLN A 35 6.33 18.72 -8.40
C GLN A 35 5.17 19.73 -8.51
N ASN A 36 4.10 19.53 -7.72
CA ASN A 36 2.87 20.32 -7.78
C ASN A 36 2.89 21.49 -6.79
N ARG A 37 3.64 21.39 -5.69
CA ARG A 37 3.74 22.44 -4.67
C ARG A 37 5.14 22.51 -4.06
N LYS A 38 5.78 23.68 -4.15
CA LYS A 38 7.03 23.97 -3.43
C LYS A 38 6.81 23.84 -1.92
N GLY A 39 7.68 23.08 -1.25
CA GLY A 39 7.66 22.84 0.19
C GLY A 39 9.08 22.78 0.78
N PRO A 40 9.23 22.36 2.05
CA PRO A 40 10.54 22.22 2.68
C PRO A 40 11.46 21.28 1.90
N LYS A 41 12.75 21.62 1.75
CA LYS A 41 13.71 20.81 0.96
C LYS A 41 13.85 19.36 1.45
N HIS A 42 13.59 19.13 2.74
CA HIS A 42 13.54 17.77 3.30
C HIS A 42 12.41 16.92 2.67
N HIS A 43 11.22 17.49 2.48
CA HIS A 43 10.07 16.80 1.90
C HIS A 43 10.37 16.43 0.43
N GLU A 44 10.90 17.38 -0.34
CA GLU A 44 11.34 17.15 -1.72
C GLU A 44 12.38 16.01 -1.82
N ASN A 45 13.41 16.03 -0.96
CA ASN A 45 14.45 15.01 -0.95
C ASN A 45 13.91 13.62 -0.55
N VAL A 46 12.94 13.55 0.37
CA VAL A 46 12.29 12.29 0.77
C VAL A 46 11.36 11.76 -0.32
N GLN A 47 10.53 12.62 -0.93
CA GLN A 47 9.64 12.20 -2.00
C GLN A 47 10.41 11.70 -3.23
N ARG A 48 11.50 12.37 -3.63
CA ARG A 48 12.40 11.86 -4.68
C ARG A 48 13.01 10.49 -4.34
N LEU A 49 13.37 10.25 -3.08
CA LEU A 49 13.87 8.95 -2.64
C LEU A 49 12.80 7.85 -2.71
N LEU A 50 11.54 8.18 -2.37
CA LEU A 50 10.40 7.29 -2.51
C LEU A 50 10.05 7.05 -3.99
N GLU A 51 10.21 8.04 -4.86
CA GLU A 51 10.03 7.94 -6.32
C GLU A 51 11.08 7.01 -6.95
N ILE A 52 12.34 7.08 -6.53
CA ILE A 52 13.39 6.12 -6.90
C ILE A 52 12.97 4.69 -6.52
N LEU A 53 12.50 4.48 -5.28
CA LEU A 53 12.06 3.17 -4.81
C LEU A 53 10.79 2.67 -5.50
N ALA A 54 9.85 3.55 -5.83
CA ALA A 54 8.64 3.24 -6.58
C ALA A 54 8.97 2.71 -8.00
N VAL A 55 9.86 3.43 -8.70
CA VAL A 55 10.19 3.19 -10.11
C VAL A 55 11.18 2.03 -10.31
N ASN A 56 12.08 1.79 -9.35
CA ASN A 56 13.17 0.81 -9.48
C ASN A 56 13.00 -0.42 -8.57
N GLY A 57 12.12 -0.37 -7.56
CA GLY A 57 11.96 -1.45 -6.58
C GLY A 57 13.10 -1.52 -5.57
N ARG A 58 13.63 -2.75 -5.39
CA ARG A 58 14.63 -3.09 -4.37
C ARG A 58 16.01 -2.53 -4.73
N LEU A 59 16.53 -1.60 -3.92
CA LEU A 59 17.85 -0.99 -4.12
C LEU A 59 18.65 -0.90 -2.81
N THR A 60 19.97 -0.98 -2.91
CA THR A 60 20.86 -0.48 -1.83
C THR A 60 20.94 1.04 -1.89
N THR A 61 21.39 1.70 -0.83
CA THR A 61 21.65 3.16 -0.81
C THR A 61 22.57 3.60 -1.95
N TRP A 62 23.55 2.78 -2.32
CA TRP A 62 24.45 3.00 -3.44
C TRP A 62 23.76 2.84 -4.80
N GLY A 63 22.82 1.89 -4.92
CA GLY A 63 21.95 1.76 -6.09
C GLY A 63 21.08 2.99 -6.31
N MET A 64 20.46 3.50 -5.25
CA MET A 64 19.65 4.73 -5.28
C MET A 64 20.50 5.94 -5.71
N ALA A 65 21.68 6.12 -5.12
CA ALA A 65 22.59 7.22 -5.42
C ALA A 65 23.03 7.26 -6.90
N LYS A 66 23.02 6.12 -7.59
CA LYS A 66 23.34 6.00 -9.03
C LYS A 66 22.20 6.32 -9.98
N THR A 67 20.94 6.40 -9.53
CA THR A 67 19.79 6.64 -10.44
C THR A 67 19.73 8.06 -11.03
N HIS A 68 20.52 9.00 -10.49
CA HIS A 68 20.53 10.41 -10.91
C HIS A 68 21.93 11.00 -11.16
N LEU A 69 23.01 10.22 -11.05
CA LEU A 69 24.39 10.73 -11.06
C LEU A 69 25.35 9.78 -11.81
N SER A 70 26.12 10.34 -12.73
CA SER A 70 27.29 9.69 -13.35
C SER A 70 28.52 9.69 -12.45
N ASP A 71 28.70 10.76 -11.66
CA ASP A 71 29.99 11.08 -11.06
C ASP A 71 30.19 10.47 -9.67
N SER A 72 31.31 9.76 -9.50
CA SER A 72 31.60 8.91 -8.34
C SER A 72 31.76 9.66 -7.01
N SER A 73 32.20 10.93 -7.05
CA SER A 73 32.30 11.82 -5.88
C SER A 73 30.92 12.20 -5.35
N ASN A 74 30.03 12.64 -6.23
CA ASN A 74 28.66 13.04 -5.92
C ASN A 74 27.83 11.86 -5.39
N ILE A 75 28.00 10.67 -5.98
CA ILE A 75 27.35 9.43 -5.53
C ILE A 75 27.62 9.14 -4.04
N ARG A 76 28.85 9.31 -3.54
CA ARG A 76 29.18 9.06 -2.11
C ARG A 76 28.46 10.00 -1.15
N THR A 77 28.32 11.27 -1.52
CA THR A 77 27.58 12.26 -0.73
C THR A 77 26.08 11.95 -0.74
N GLN A 78 25.52 11.65 -1.92
CA GLN A 78 24.12 11.31 -2.09
C GLN A 78 23.76 10.01 -1.35
N GLU A 79 24.63 9.00 -1.36
CA GLU A 79 24.46 7.76 -0.61
C GLU A 79 24.33 8.00 0.91
N LYS A 80 25.21 8.86 1.44
CA LYS A 80 25.23 9.24 2.86
C LYS A 80 23.94 9.95 3.28
N ASP A 81 23.38 10.79 2.42
CA ASP A 81 22.13 11.48 2.69
C ASP A 81 20.90 10.59 2.49
N TYR A 82 20.84 9.71 1.48
CA TYR A 82 19.79 8.69 1.41
C TYR A 82 19.81 7.76 2.63
N ARG A 83 20.98 7.35 3.13
CA ARG A 83 21.08 6.57 4.38
C ARG A 83 20.47 7.31 5.59
N ARG A 84 20.64 8.63 5.67
CA ARG A 84 20.03 9.50 6.71
C ARG A 84 18.53 9.69 6.54
N LEU A 85 17.99 9.62 5.32
CA LEU A 85 16.54 9.67 5.07
C LEU A 85 15.87 8.31 5.34
N LEU A 86 16.56 7.19 5.09
CA LEU A 86 16.05 5.85 5.36
C LEU A 86 16.04 5.53 6.86
N VAL A 87 17.19 5.70 7.53
CA VAL A 87 17.44 5.27 8.93
C VAL A 87 17.29 6.41 9.95
N GLY A 88 16.94 7.61 9.48
CA GLY A 88 16.89 8.80 10.33
C GLY A 88 18.28 9.26 10.80
N ARG A 89 18.31 10.08 11.85
CA ARG A 89 19.56 10.54 12.49
C ARG A 89 19.36 11.02 13.92
N MET A 90 20.34 10.78 14.79
CA MET A 90 20.47 11.50 16.06
C MET A 90 21.22 12.82 15.84
N ALA A 91 20.70 13.93 16.38
CA ALA A 91 21.36 15.23 16.38
C ALA A 91 21.01 16.01 17.66
N ARG A 92 22.03 16.44 18.43
CA ARG A 92 21.87 17.20 19.69
C ARG A 92 20.83 16.59 20.65
N GLY A 93 20.92 15.27 20.87
CA GLY A 93 20.01 14.52 21.74
C GLY A 93 18.62 14.21 21.16
N LYS A 94 18.26 14.74 19.98
CA LYS A 94 16.95 14.50 19.34
C LYS A 94 17.09 13.55 18.14
N HIS A 95 16.19 12.58 18.04
CA HIS A 95 16.07 11.74 16.85
C HIS A 95 15.25 12.47 15.77
N THR A 96 15.71 12.41 14.51
CA THR A 96 14.94 12.74 13.32
C THR A 96 14.54 11.42 12.67
N MET A 97 13.23 11.13 12.65
CA MET A 97 12.68 9.89 12.07
C MET A 97 13.05 9.75 10.58
N GLY A 98 13.43 8.54 10.18
CA GLY A 98 13.59 8.11 8.80
C GLY A 98 12.35 7.39 8.25
N LEU A 99 12.47 6.95 7.00
CA LEU A 99 11.44 6.18 6.30
C LEU A 99 11.20 4.78 6.91
N LEU A 100 12.20 4.19 7.57
CA LEU A 100 12.05 2.97 8.37
C LEU A 100 11.19 3.24 9.61
N ASP A 101 11.48 4.29 10.38
CA ASP A 101 10.78 4.59 11.64
C ASP A 101 9.29 4.92 11.44
N VAL A 102 8.94 5.52 10.31
CA VAL A 102 7.55 5.81 9.91
C VAL A 102 6.90 4.60 9.21
N GLY A 103 7.67 3.57 8.86
CA GLY A 103 7.18 2.34 8.24
C GLY A 103 6.80 2.47 6.76
N LEU A 104 7.33 3.46 6.04
CA LEU A 104 7.13 3.63 4.58
C LEU A 104 8.12 2.80 3.74
N VAL A 105 9.23 2.38 4.36
CA VAL A 105 10.27 1.56 3.73
C VAL A 105 10.57 0.38 4.65
N VAL A 106 10.96 -0.75 4.04
CA VAL A 106 11.51 -1.92 4.74
C VAL A 106 12.88 -2.26 4.20
N LYS A 107 13.72 -2.90 5.03
CA LYS A 107 14.85 -3.68 4.57
C LYS A 107 14.37 -5.02 4.04
N ASP A 108 14.79 -5.41 2.84
CA ASP A 108 14.39 -6.68 2.21
C ASP A 108 15.62 -7.50 1.82
N GLY A 109 16.33 -7.96 2.86
CA GLY A 109 17.56 -8.74 2.73
C GLY A 109 18.81 -7.88 2.51
N LYS A 110 19.88 -8.51 2.01
CA LYS A 110 21.19 -7.89 1.77
C LYS A 110 21.74 -8.28 0.42
N ASN A 111 22.35 -7.33 -0.28
CA ASN A 111 23.22 -7.62 -1.41
C ASN A 111 24.60 -8.05 -0.86
N ILE A 112 25.10 -9.20 -1.32
CA ILE A 112 26.36 -9.83 -0.87
C ILE A 112 27.46 -9.70 -1.95
N GLN A 113 27.14 -9.27 -3.17
CA GLN A 113 28.01 -9.35 -4.38
C GLN A 113 29.39 -8.66 -4.28
N LYS A 114 29.61 -7.75 -3.32
CA LYS A 114 30.91 -7.11 -3.08
C LYS A 114 31.17 -6.83 -1.59
N ALA A 115 30.17 -6.29 -0.90
CA ALA A 115 30.16 -6.10 0.54
C ALA A 115 28.71 -6.19 1.04
N PRO A 116 28.45 -6.82 2.21
CA PRO A 116 27.09 -6.92 2.76
C PRO A 116 26.45 -5.55 2.93
N SER A 117 25.40 -5.29 2.15
CA SER A 117 24.69 -4.01 2.12
C SER A 117 23.19 -4.25 2.11
N ASP A 118 22.48 -3.59 3.02
CA ASP A 118 21.03 -3.73 3.15
C ASP A 118 20.33 -3.30 1.85
N LEU A 119 19.41 -4.14 1.37
CA LEU A 119 18.47 -3.81 0.30
C LEU A 119 17.25 -3.15 0.92
N TYR A 120 16.71 -2.12 0.29
CA TYR A 120 15.54 -1.37 0.73
C TYR A 120 14.49 -1.33 -0.37
N ARG A 121 13.21 -1.33 0.00
CA ARG A 121 12.07 -1.11 -0.89
C ARG A 121 10.94 -0.41 -0.15
N LEU A 122 9.94 0.08 -0.87
CA LEU A 122 8.69 0.52 -0.25
C LEU A 122 8.06 -0.64 0.54
N SER A 123 7.51 -0.31 1.71
CA SER A 123 6.50 -1.15 2.36
C SER A 123 5.15 -0.98 1.63
N LEU A 124 4.15 -1.77 2.01
CA LEU A 124 2.77 -1.53 1.57
C LEU A 124 2.25 -0.14 1.97
N HIS A 125 2.64 0.39 3.14
CA HIS A 125 2.32 1.77 3.53
C HIS A 125 3.10 2.80 2.69
N GLY A 126 4.31 2.48 2.25
CA GLY A 126 5.09 3.27 1.29
C GLY A 126 4.41 3.35 -0.08
N ILE A 127 3.92 2.22 -0.61
CA ILE A 127 3.15 2.14 -1.85
C ILE A 127 1.89 3.03 -1.75
N LEU A 128 1.11 2.88 -0.67
CA LEU A 128 -0.08 3.70 -0.43
C LEU A 128 0.26 5.19 -0.32
N TYR A 129 1.29 5.58 0.43
CA TYR A 129 1.72 6.99 0.52
C TYR A 129 2.16 7.54 -0.85
N CYS A 130 2.88 6.74 -1.65
CA CYS A 130 3.31 7.14 -2.99
C CYS A 130 2.13 7.38 -3.93
N LEU A 131 1.07 6.56 -3.86
CA LEU A 131 -0.13 6.68 -4.68
C LEU A 131 -1.10 7.79 -4.22
N ASP A 132 -0.99 8.22 -2.96
CA ASP A 132 -1.76 9.32 -2.36
C ASP A 132 -1.10 10.70 -2.58
N VAL A 133 0.21 10.80 -2.35
CA VAL A 133 0.93 12.08 -2.27
C VAL A 133 1.72 12.40 -3.55
N MET A 134 2.31 11.40 -4.20
CA MET A 134 3.19 11.64 -5.35
C MET A 134 2.38 11.57 -6.64
N ASN A 135 2.62 12.52 -7.54
CA ASN A 135 1.84 12.69 -8.77
C ASN A 135 2.30 11.71 -9.87
N LEU A 136 2.36 10.42 -9.54
CA LEU A 136 2.94 9.37 -10.37
C LEU A 136 2.19 9.24 -11.70
N SER A 137 2.95 9.22 -12.79
CA SER A 137 2.40 8.92 -14.11
C SER A 137 1.92 7.47 -14.18
N GLU A 138 0.99 7.19 -15.09
CA GLU A 138 0.51 5.82 -15.37
C GLU A 138 1.67 4.85 -15.61
N LYS A 139 2.71 5.29 -16.34
CA LYS A 139 3.94 4.53 -16.64
C LYS A 139 4.79 4.25 -15.40
N ASP A 140 4.75 5.09 -14.37
CA ASP A 140 5.49 4.86 -13.12
C ASP A 140 4.70 3.97 -12.15
N ILE A 141 3.37 3.98 -12.23
CA ILE A 141 2.50 3.01 -11.56
C ILE A 141 2.65 1.62 -12.21
N GLU A 142 2.78 1.53 -13.54
CA GLU A 142 3.08 0.27 -14.24
C GLU A 142 4.41 -0.34 -13.79
N LYS A 143 5.49 0.47 -13.71
CA LYS A 143 6.78 0.02 -13.16
C LYS A 143 6.65 -0.39 -11.70
N MET A 144 5.93 0.38 -10.88
CA MET A 144 5.70 -0.01 -9.47
C MET A 144 4.98 -1.36 -9.39
N ALA A 145 3.95 -1.58 -10.21
CA ALA A 145 3.26 -2.86 -10.26
C ALA A 145 4.18 -4.02 -10.72
N GLU A 146 5.07 -3.77 -11.68
CA GLU A 146 6.10 -4.74 -12.08
C GLU A 146 7.07 -5.06 -10.92
N LYS A 147 7.64 -4.04 -10.26
CA LYS A 147 8.69 -4.21 -9.23
C LYS A 147 8.18 -4.65 -7.86
N TYR A 148 6.90 -4.49 -7.58
CA TYR A 148 6.22 -4.88 -6.33
C TYR A 148 5.14 -5.96 -6.58
N SER A 149 5.24 -6.66 -7.71
CA SER A 149 4.35 -7.75 -8.11
C SER A 149 4.31 -8.92 -7.11
N ASP A 150 5.41 -9.17 -6.38
CA ASP A 150 5.48 -10.17 -5.31
C ASP A 150 5.03 -9.64 -3.94
N VAL A 151 5.01 -8.32 -3.75
CA VAL A 151 4.65 -7.65 -2.48
C VAL A 151 3.14 -7.40 -2.40
N LEU A 152 2.47 -7.17 -3.53
CA LEU A 152 1.01 -6.98 -3.61
C LEU A 152 0.39 -7.89 -4.69
N PRO A 153 0.48 -9.22 -4.55
CA PRO A 153 0.33 -10.18 -5.66
C PRO A 153 -1.03 -10.15 -6.35
N GLN A 154 -2.14 -9.96 -5.63
CA GLN A 154 -3.47 -9.99 -6.26
C GLN A 154 -3.79 -8.71 -7.07
N ILE A 155 -3.12 -7.58 -6.83
CA ILE A 155 -3.33 -6.34 -7.61
C ILE A 155 -2.15 -6.12 -8.57
N PHE A 156 -0.93 -6.10 -8.06
CA PHE A 156 0.28 -5.80 -8.83
C PHE A 156 0.79 -7.02 -9.62
N GLY A 157 0.81 -8.22 -9.00
CA GLY A 157 1.12 -9.47 -9.71
C GLY A 157 0.14 -9.81 -10.83
N LYS A 158 -1.11 -9.31 -10.76
CA LYS A 158 -2.14 -9.43 -11.80
C LYS A 158 -2.42 -8.11 -12.54
N TRP A 159 -1.54 -7.10 -12.47
CA TRP A 159 -1.83 -5.73 -12.91
C TRP A 159 -2.30 -5.60 -14.36
N ASN A 160 -1.55 -6.20 -15.30
CA ASN A 160 -1.86 -6.13 -16.72
C ASN A 160 -3.23 -6.79 -17.03
N TYR A 161 -3.55 -7.89 -16.35
CA TYR A 161 -4.84 -8.57 -16.45
C TYR A 161 -5.98 -7.68 -15.92
N VAL A 162 -5.85 -7.17 -14.69
CA VAL A 162 -6.83 -6.27 -14.07
C VAL A 162 -7.08 -5.04 -14.94
N LYS A 163 -6.00 -4.36 -15.35
CA LYS A 163 -6.03 -3.17 -16.21
C LYS A 163 -6.72 -3.46 -17.56
N SER A 164 -6.54 -4.63 -18.15
CA SER A 164 -7.22 -5.01 -19.40
C SER A 164 -8.75 -5.16 -19.29
N ILE A 165 -9.29 -5.27 -18.06
CA ILE A 165 -10.73 -5.46 -17.81
C ILE A 165 -11.40 -4.20 -17.25
N ILE A 166 -10.72 -3.46 -16.37
CA ILE A 166 -11.27 -2.25 -15.73
C ILE A 166 -10.73 -0.94 -16.30
N GLY A 167 -9.62 -0.96 -17.04
CA GLY A 167 -8.99 0.24 -17.61
C GLY A 167 -8.64 1.28 -16.53
N ASN A 168 -9.09 2.50 -16.74
CA ASN A 168 -8.82 3.65 -15.86
C ASN A 168 -9.44 3.51 -14.47
N ASP A 169 -10.37 2.57 -14.22
CA ASP A 169 -10.83 2.27 -12.86
C ASP A 169 -9.70 1.68 -11.97
N THR A 170 -8.51 1.41 -12.52
CA THR A 170 -7.27 1.20 -11.74
C THR A 170 -6.88 2.43 -10.89
N ASP A 171 -7.27 3.66 -11.28
CA ASP A 171 -7.10 4.86 -10.45
C ASP A 171 -7.83 4.78 -9.11
N ARG A 172 -8.81 3.86 -8.97
CA ARG A 172 -9.42 3.55 -7.68
C ARG A 172 -8.37 3.14 -6.65
N LEU A 173 -7.17 2.66 -6.99
CA LEU A 173 -6.11 2.37 -6.01
C LEU A 173 -5.57 3.64 -5.30
N LYS A 174 -5.76 4.84 -5.87
CA LYS A 174 -5.33 6.12 -5.26
C LYS A 174 -6.27 6.59 -4.15
N THR A 175 -7.53 6.15 -4.11
CA THR A 175 -8.63 6.70 -3.25
C THR A 175 -8.71 6.17 -1.78
N LEU A 176 -7.81 5.26 -1.39
CA LEU A 176 -7.85 4.30 -0.24
C LEU A 176 -6.41 4.18 0.28
N ALA A 177 -5.42 4.33 -0.62
CA ALA A 177 -4.20 5.08 -0.38
C ALA A 177 -4.45 6.47 0.26
N SER A 178 -5.39 7.26 -0.29
CA SER A 178 -5.85 8.52 0.31
C SER A 178 -6.87 8.36 1.46
N GLY A 179 -7.22 7.13 1.82
CA GLY A 179 -8.03 6.79 3.00
C GLY A 179 -9.52 7.16 2.94
N MET A 180 -10.03 7.66 1.81
CA MET A 180 -11.38 8.26 1.70
C MET A 180 -12.54 7.25 1.83
N PHE A 181 -12.28 5.95 1.73
CA PHE A 181 -13.32 4.91 1.72
C PHE A 181 -13.60 4.21 3.05
N MET A 182 -12.73 4.36 4.06
CA MET A 182 -12.90 3.67 5.35
C MET A 182 -14.02 4.26 6.23
N ASP A 183 -14.44 5.52 6.00
CA ASP A 183 -15.42 6.22 6.85
C ASP A 183 -16.80 6.37 6.19
N ASN A 184 -16.94 5.98 4.93
CA ASN A 184 -18.01 6.50 4.09
C ASN A 184 -19.31 5.69 4.25
N ILE A 185 -19.96 5.86 5.41
CA ILE A 185 -21.21 5.22 5.82
C ILE A 185 -22.29 5.32 4.73
N GLN A 186 -22.28 6.37 3.89
CA GLN A 186 -23.22 6.55 2.78
C GLN A 186 -23.22 5.41 1.74
N ILE A 187 -22.22 4.52 1.74
CA ILE A 187 -22.23 3.27 0.96
C ILE A 187 -23.43 2.38 1.34
N SER A 188 -23.94 2.44 2.58
CA SER A 188 -25.14 1.71 3.02
C SER A 188 -26.38 2.02 2.18
N ASN A 189 -26.42 3.19 1.54
CA ASN A 189 -27.54 3.65 0.74
C ASN A 189 -27.36 3.32 -0.76
N ILE A 190 -26.32 2.56 -1.11
CA ILE A 190 -25.87 2.34 -2.49
C ILE A 190 -25.75 0.84 -2.81
N THR A 191 -26.70 0.36 -3.63
CA THR A 191 -26.82 -0.97 -4.27
C THR A 191 -27.35 -2.15 -3.42
N ALA A 192 -27.92 -3.13 -4.14
CA ALA A 192 -28.35 -4.43 -3.63
C ALA A 192 -27.20 -5.47 -3.56
N LEU A 193 -25.95 -5.01 -3.39
CA LEU A 193 -24.77 -5.85 -3.18
C LEU A 193 -24.28 -5.65 -1.74
N PRO A 194 -23.79 -6.70 -1.05
CA PRO A 194 -23.40 -6.64 0.37
C PRO A 194 -22.02 -5.95 0.57
N ILE A 195 -21.84 -4.77 -0.03
CA ILE A 195 -20.57 -4.04 -0.05
C ILE A 195 -20.25 -3.51 1.37
N TYR A 196 -21.27 -3.05 2.10
CA TYR A 196 -21.13 -2.59 3.47
C TYR A 196 -20.71 -3.72 4.42
N GLU A 197 -21.30 -4.90 4.26
CA GLU A 197 -20.99 -6.11 5.01
C GLU A 197 -19.56 -6.59 4.73
N LEU A 198 -19.15 -6.65 3.46
CA LEU A 198 -17.78 -7.04 3.08
C LEU A 198 -16.75 -6.02 3.59
N MET A 199 -16.99 -4.71 3.44
CA MET A 199 -16.13 -3.65 3.98
C MET A 199 -16.02 -3.70 5.51
N THR A 200 -17.14 -3.92 6.20
CA THR A 200 -17.16 -4.07 7.66
C THR A 200 -16.42 -5.34 8.08
N TYR A 201 -16.57 -6.45 7.35
CA TYR A 201 -15.88 -7.69 7.65
C TYR A 201 -14.36 -7.61 7.41
N ILE A 202 -13.87 -6.85 6.41
CA ILE A 202 -12.43 -6.56 6.26
C ILE A 202 -11.86 -5.92 7.53
N ASN A 203 -12.58 -4.95 8.09
CA ASN A 203 -12.15 -4.26 9.31
C ASN A 203 -12.19 -5.18 10.54
N VAL A 204 -13.19 -6.06 10.66
CA VAL A 204 -13.27 -7.06 11.75
C VAL A 204 -12.19 -8.13 11.62
N LYS A 205 -12.00 -8.70 10.42
CA LYS A 205 -11.04 -9.79 10.15
C LYS A 205 -9.61 -9.44 10.56
N TYR A 206 -9.22 -8.18 10.35
CA TYR A 206 -7.90 -7.67 10.69
C TYR A 206 -7.87 -6.77 11.94
N GLN A 207 -8.94 -6.73 12.74
CA GLN A 207 -9.06 -5.82 13.89
C GLN A 207 -7.93 -6.03 14.91
N ASN A 208 -7.57 -7.29 15.19
CA ASN A 208 -6.51 -7.65 16.13
C ASN A 208 -5.10 -7.35 15.61
N ASN A 209 -4.96 -7.03 14.31
CA ASN A 209 -3.69 -6.69 13.66
C ASN A 209 -3.43 -5.17 13.61
N PHE A 210 -4.05 -4.42 14.52
CA PHE A 210 -3.98 -2.96 14.56
C PHE A 210 -2.55 -2.45 14.82
N GLU A 211 -1.86 -2.98 15.83
CA GLU A 211 -0.48 -2.57 16.13
C GLU A 211 0.54 -3.25 15.20
N GLN A 212 0.27 -4.51 14.84
CA GLN A 212 1.17 -5.34 14.04
C GLN A 212 0.39 -6.29 13.13
N ILE A 213 0.70 -6.22 11.83
CA ILE A 213 0.25 -7.16 10.79
C ILE A 213 1.48 -7.75 10.09
N ASN A 214 1.37 -8.95 9.52
CA ASN A 214 2.38 -9.45 8.58
C ASN A 214 2.11 -8.89 7.16
N GLU A 215 3.12 -8.89 6.30
CA GLU A 215 2.99 -8.25 4.98
C GLU A 215 1.99 -8.96 4.05
N GLU A 216 1.87 -10.28 4.15
CA GLU A 216 0.90 -11.06 3.36
C GLU A 216 -0.55 -10.72 3.76
N ASP A 217 -0.84 -10.64 5.06
CA ASP A 217 -2.16 -10.24 5.55
C ASP A 217 -2.51 -8.79 5.23
N LEU A 218 -1.54 -7.88 5.22
CA LEU A 218 -1.75 -6.50 4.77
C LEU A 218 -1.95 -6.40 3.26
N ALA A 219 -1.20 -7.18 2.47
CA ALA A 219 -1.40 -7.28 1.02
C ALA A 219 -2.78 -7.87 0.70
N ASN A 220 -3.22 -8.89 1.44
CA ASN A 220 -4.57 -9.43 1.39
C ASN A 220 -5.60 -8.37 1.79
N GLN A 221 -5.41 -7.61 2.88
CA GLN A 221 -6.33 -6.56 3.31
C GLN A 221 -6.49 -5.45 2.25
N ILE A 222 -5.40 -4.99 1.64
CA ILE A 222 -5.41 -4.01 0.53
C ILE A 222 -6.11 -4.59 -0.70
N SER A 223 -5.87 -5.87 -1.00
CA SER A 223 -6.52 -6.57 -2.12
C SER A 223 -8.02 -6.76 -1.88
N TYR A 224 -8.45 -7.03 -0.65
CA TYR A 224 -9.87 -7.06 -0.30
C TYR A 224 -10.51 -5.65 -0.32
N TRP A 225 -9.80 -4.57 0.08
CA TRP A 225 -10.29 -3.18 -0.17
C TRP A 225 -10.57 -3.04 -1.68
N PHE A 226 -9.60 -3.39 -2.53
CA PHE A 226 -9.66 -3.23 -3.98
C PHE A 226 -10.83 -3.97 -4.63
N TYR A 227 -10.90 -5.29 -4.49
CA TYR A 227 -11.93 -6.08 -5.16
C TYR A 227 -13.34 -5.84 -4.61
N THR A 228 -13.49 -5.51 -3.32
CA THR A 228 -14.78 -5.11 -2.75
C THR A 228 -15.25 -3.76 -3.31
N ASN A 229 -14.34 -2.81 -3.57
CA ASN A 229 -14.71 -1.50 -4.07
C ASN A 229 -14.93 -1.46 -5.58
N LEU A 230 -14.40 -2.44 -6.34
CA LEU A 230 -14.80 -2.64 -7.75
C LEU A 230 -16.28 -3.03 -7.91
N LEU A 231 -16.94 -3.51 -6.85
CA LEU A 231 -18.40 -3.71 -6.83
C LEU A 231 -19.18 -2.38 -6.86
N ILE A 232 -18.58 -1.28 -6.39
CA ILE A 232 -19.25 0.02 -6.32
C ILE A 232 -19.31 0.61 -7.74
N SER A 233 -20.54 0.82 -8.22
CA SER A 233 -20.78 1.49 -9.50
C SER A 233 -20.21 2.90 -9.50
N SER A 234 -19.26 3.17 -10.39
CA SER A 234 -18.87 4.54 -10.72
C SER A 234 -20.00 5.16 -11.57
N LYS A 235 -20.31 6.44 -11.39
CA LYS A 235 -21.56 7.07 -11.89
C LYS A 235 -21.66 7.23 -13.43
N LYS A 236 -20.91 6.46 -14.22
CA LYS A 236 -20.74 6.63 -15.69
C LYS A 236 -20.84 5.34 -16.54
N SER A 237 -21.16 4.15 -15.99
CA SER A 237 -21.35 2.94 -16.82
C SER A 237 -22.43 1.99 -16.31
N ASN A 238 -23.12 1.33 -17.26
CA ASN A 238 -24.09 0.26 -17.00
C ASN A 238 -23.46 -1.16 -17.05
N ASN A 239 -22.13 -1.28 -17.05
CA ASN A 239 -21.41 -2.53 -17.34
C ASN A 239 -20.56 -3.10 -16.18
N TYR A 240 -20.49 -2.45 -15.01
CA TYR A 240 -19.61 -2.89 -13.90
C TYR A 240 -19.85 -4.34 -13.45
N THR A 241 -21.11 -4.77 -13.36
CA THR A 241 -21.46 -6.17 -13.04
C THR A 241 -21.04 -7.18 -14.11
N LYS A 242 -20.73 -6.74 -15.35
CA LYS A 242 -20.08 -7.58 -16.37
C LYS A 242 -18.55 -7.54 -16.25
N GLN A 243 -17.97 -6.38 -15.94
CA GLN A 243 -16.52 -6.23 -15.74
C GLN A 243 -16.03 -7.04 -14.53
N TRP A 244 -16.68 -6.92 -13.37
CA TRP A 244 -16.34 -7.68 -12.17
C TRP A 244 -16.53 -9.19 -12.37
N LYS A 245 -17.63 -9.62 -13.01
CA LYS A 245 -17.82 -11.03 -13.40
C LYS A 245 -16.70 -11.52 -14.30
N LYS A 246 -16.42 -10.83 -15.42
CA LYS A 246 -15.31 -11.16 -16.33
C LYS A 246 -13.96 -11.25 -15.60
N LEU A 247 -13.72 -10.39 -14.60
CA LEU A 247 -12.48 -10.36 -13.83
C LEU A 247 -12.29 -11.58 -12.91
N LEU A 248 -13.36 -12.19 -12.41
CA LEU A 248 -13.28 -13.44 -11.63
C LEU A 248 -13.48 -14.68 -12.50
N ASP A 249 -14.41 -14.65 -13.45
CA ASP A 249 -14.72 -15.79 -14.32
C ASP A 249 -13.55 -16.16 -15.25
N ASN A 250 -12.68 -15.21 -15.61
CA ASN A 250 -11.46 -15.46 -16.38
C ASN A 250 -10.20 -15.72 -15.51
N ASP A 251 -10.28 -15.70 -14.18
CA ASP A 251 -9.16 -16.00 -13.27
C ASP A 251 -9.64 -16.89 -12.10
N PRO A 252 -9.56 -18.24 -12.26
CA PRO A 252 -10.06 -19.19 -11.27
C PRO A 252 -9.37 -19.08 -9.90
N GLU A 253 -8.10 -18.66 -9.85
CA GLU A 253 -7.35 -18.51 -8.60
C GLU A 253 -7.84 -17.28 -7.83
N LEU A 254 -7.95 -16.14 -8.51
CA LEU A 254 -8.44 -14.89 -7.93
C LEU A 254 -9.90 -15.04 -7.48
N LYS A 255 -10.72 -15.73 -8.26
CA LYS A 255 -12.09 -16.10 -7.90
C LYS A 255 -12.14 -16.96 -6.65
N LYS A 256 -11.32 -18.01 -6.56
CA LYS A 256 -11.24 -18.89 -5.37
C LYS A 256 -10.76 -18.14 -4.14
N TRP A 257 -9.74 -17.29 -4.27
CA TRP A 257 -9.20 -16.47 -3.18
C TRP A 257 -10.23 -15.44 -2.69
N TYR A 258 -10.91 -14.72 -3.60
CA TYR A 258 -11.89 -13.70 -3.22
C TYR A 258 -13.17 -14.32 -2.66
N TYR A 259 -13.68 -15.41 -3.25
CA TYR A 259 -14.90 -16.06 -2.77
C TYR A 259 -14.69 -16.72 -1.40
N LYS A 260 -13.50 -17.27 -1.09
CA LYS A 260 -13.18 -17.72 0.27
C LYS A 260 -13.42 -16.62 1.32
N PHE A 261 -13.00 -15.38 1.02
CA PHE A 261 -13.23 -14.22 1.90
C PHE A 261 -14.73 -13.84 1.99
N VAL A 262 -15.50 -14.01 0.91
CA VAL A 262 -16.96 -13.83 0.92
C VAL A 262 -17.64 -14.91 1.78
N ASP A 263 -17.21 -16.18 1.69
CA ASP A 263 -17.74 -17.28 2.50
C ASP A 263 -17.40 -17.11 3.99
N GLU A 264 -16.19 -16.64 4.31
CA GLU A 264 -15.78 -16.22 5.65
C GLU A 264 -16.70 -15.11 6.21
N ALA A 265 -17.04 -14.10 5.39
CA ALA A 265 -17.97 -13.03 5.76
C ALA A 265 -19.40 -13.56 6.01
N ILE A 266 -19.92 -14.40 5.10
CA ILE A 266 -21.24 -15.04 5.23
C ILE A 266 -21.31 -15.85 6.51
N SER A 267 -20.28 -16.64 6.83
CA SER A 267 -20.16 -17.40 8.07
C SER A 267 -20.19 -16.50 9.31
N PHE A 268 -19.38 -15.42 9.31
CA PHE A 268 -19.35 -14.44 10.40
C PHE A 268 -20.72 -13.82 10.69
N TYR A 269 -21.39 -13.27 9.67
CA TYR A 269 -22.70 -12.65 9.83
C TYR A 269 -23.78 -13.66 10.22
N THR A 270 -23.77 -14.86 9.63
CA THR A 270 -24.68 -15.96 10.00
C THR A 270 -24.56 -16.33 11.47
N ASN A 271 -23.33 -16.45 11.98
CA ASN A 271 -23.08 -16.82 13.38
C ASN A 271 -23.41 -15.68 14.35
N ARG A 272 -23.09 -14.43 13.99
CA ARG A 272 -23.49 -13.24 14.77
C ARG A 272 -25.02 -13.09 14.84
N PHE A 273 -25.74 -13.36 13.75
CA PHE A 273 -27.21 -13.31 13.73
C PHE A 273 -27.85 -14.44 14.55
N LYS A 274 -27.26 -15.66 14.53
CA LYS A 274 -27.65 -16.76 15.44
C LYS A 274 -27.47 -16.36 16.92
N GLN A 275 -26.37 -15.69 17.27
CA GLN A 275 -26.13 -15.20 18.63
C GLN A 275 -27.14 -14.12 19.04
N ILE A 276 -27.40 -13.14 18.18
CA ILE A 276 -28.40 -12.08 18.45
C ILE A 276 -29.81 -12.67 18.61
N LYS A 277 -30.18 -13.71 17.87
CA LYS A 277 -31.45 -14.42 18.06
C LYS A 277 -31.59 -15.05 19.45
N LYS A 278 -30.50 -15.53 20.06
CA LYS A 278 -30.50 -16.05 21.44
C LYS A 278 -30.69 -14.97 22.53
N LEU A 279 -30.70 -13.69 22.15
CA LEU A 279 -31.04 -12.58 23.07
C LEU A 279 -32.54 -12.22 23.03
N LYS A 280 -33.34 -12.97 22.26
CA LYS A 280 -34.82 -12.85 22.18
C LYS A 280 -35.54 -14.08 22.75
N SER A 281 -34.80 -14.96 23.44
CA SER A 281 -35.24 -16.24 24.00
C SER A 281 -34.73 -16.37 25.43
#